data_AF-A0A803YIE5-F1
#
_entry.id   AF-A0A803YIE5-F1
#
_cell.length_a   1.000
_cell.length_b   1.000
_cell.length_c   1.000
_cell.angle_alpha   90.00
_cell.angle_beta   90.00
_cell.angle_gamma   90.00
#
_symmetry.space_group_name_H-M   'P 1'
#
loop_
_entity.id
_entity.type
_entity.pdbx_description
1 polymer ?
#
loop_
_entity_poly.entity_id
_entity_poly.type
_entity_poly.pdbx_seq_one_letter_code
_entity_poly.pdbx_strand_id
1 'polypeptide(L)'
;MLENPTLCICKEKPLLEPDSAYQGGVFFLTVHFPTDYPFKPPKIAFTTKIYHPNINSNGSICLDILRSQWSPALTVSKVLLSICSLLCDPNPDDPLVPDIAQIYKSDKEKGCGVGRAAEAGCCRTMSSAERPKRPLSAYFRFLRDNQPAFRQQNPDLNSLELVKKLAGVWRELPASQKQVYEEARKTDWRKYEEQLAAYKAQLTPAQAAALKEERRKRLAKRRSFRIKRELTVLGKPKRPRSGFNIFVSENFQQSKGLSPTAKLKQLFETWQNLSSSQKQPYLQLAQDDKVRYQNEMKSWEAKMVELGREDLIRSREQRPKKKTDTAQEGSKASLRESLAKLKLKKSEE
;
A
#
# COMPACT_ATOMS: atom_id res chain seq x y z
N MET A 1 14.75 -22.69 6.03
CA MET A 1 14.81 -21.21 6.02
C MET A 1 13.53 -20.69 5.39
N LEU A 2 12.51 -20.41 6.20
CA LEU A 2 11.22 -19.93 5.71
C LEU A 2 11.37 -18.47 5.27
N GLU A 3 11.34 -18.25 3.96
CA GLU A 3 11.32 -16.94 3.33
C GLU A 3 10.24 -16.06 3.98
N ASN A 4 10.58 -14.80 4.31
CA ASN A 4 9.62 -13.81 4.78
C ASN A 4 8.42 -13.75 3.83
N PRO A 5 7.26 -14.33 4.18
CA PRO A 5 6.13 -14.38 3.27
C PRO A 5 5.50 -13.00 3.29
N THR A 6 5.68 -12.25 2.20
CA THR A 6 4.94 -11.02 1.96
C THR A 6 3.50 -11.43 1.64
N LEU A 7 2.69 -11.59 2.68
CA LEU A 7 1.31 -11.98 2.50
C LEU A 7 0.50 -10.77 2.02
N CYS A 8 -0.12 -10.90 0.84
CA CYS A 8 -1.13 -9.96 0.36
C CYS A 8 -2.48 -10.36 0.95
N ILE A 9 -3.06 -9.55 1.84
CA ILE A 9 -4.35 -9.88 2.46
C ILE A 9 -5.54 -9.83 1.47
N CYS A 10 -5.36 -9.35 0.23
CA CYS A 10 -6.48 -9.19 -0.70
C CYS A 10 -6.19 -9.65 -2.13
N LYS A 11 -5.63 -10.85 -2.31
CA LYS A 11 -5.55 -11.44 -3.64
C LYS A 11 -6.64 -12.48 -3.95
N GLU A 12 -7.24 -13.16 -2.97
CA GLU A 12 -8.11 -14.31 -3.31
C GLU A 12 -9.40 -14.49 -2.49
N LYS A 13 -9.75 -13.61 -1.54
CA LYS A 13 -11.06 -13.62 -0.86
C LYS A 13 -11.51 -12.19 -0.51
N PRO A 14 -12.80 -11.84 -0.61
CA PRO A 14 -13.37 -10.65 0.00
C PRO A 14 -13.56 -10.97 1.48
N LEU A 15 -12.49 -10.88 2.27
CA LEU A 15 -12.54 -11.05 3.73
C LEU A 15 -13.06 -9.78 4.44
N LEU A 16 -13.62 -8.83 3.69
CA LEU A 16 -14.08 -7.54 4.16
C LEU A 16 -15.55 -7.35 3.79
N GLU A 17 -16.35 -6.91 4.76
CA GLU A 17 -17.77 -6.55 4.60
C GLU A 17 -17.97 -5.63 3.37
N PRO A 18 -19.07 -5.77 2.60
CA PRO A 18 -19.40 -4.99 1.40
C PRO A 18 -19.54 -3.47 1.52
N ASP A 19 -19.33 -2.90 2.70
CA ASP A 19 -19.18 -1.44 2.89
C ASP A 19 -17.96 -1.09 3.76
N SER A 20 -17.10 -2.07 4.09
CA SER A 20 -15.90 -1.80 4.89
C SER A 20 -14.97 -0.86 4.14
N ALA A 21 -14.47 0.15 4.84
CA ALA A 21 -13.60 1.17 4.28
C ALA A 21 -12.24 0.62 3.77
N TYR A 22 -11.93 -0.66 4.00
CA TYR A 22 -10.75 -1.35 3.45
C TYR A 22 -11.07 -2.31 2.28
N GLN A 23 -12.34 -2.42 1.87
CA GLN A 23 -12.78 -3.32 0.81
C GLN A 23 -12.06 -3.03 -0.51
N GLY A 24 -11.55 -4.10 -1.16
CA GLY A 24 -10.82 -3.99 -2.43
C GLY A 24 -9.42 -3.35 -2.33
N GLY A 25 -8.97 -2.99 -1.11
CA GLY A 25 -7.59 -2.61 -0.85
C GLY A 25 -6.64 -3.80 -1.02
N VAL A 26 -5.34 -3.56 -1.18
CA VAL A 26 -4.32 -4.63 -1.09
C VAL A 26 -3.33 -4.21 -0.03
N PHE A 27 -3.35 -4.92 1.09
CA PHE A 27 -2.51 -4.63 2.25
C PHE A 27 -1.39 -5.66 2.35
N PHE A 28 -0.19 -5.14 2.57
CA PHE A 28 1.02 -5.92 2.76
C PHE A 28 1.37 -5.99 4.25
N LEU A 29 1.75 -7.17 4.70
CA LEU A 29 2.20 -7.43 6.06
C LEU A 29 3.55 -8.12 6.05
N THR A 30 4.31 -7.83 7.09
CA THR A 30 5.51 -8.58 7.46
C THR A 30 5.15 -9.52 8.60
N VAL A 31 5.45 -10.81 8.43
CA VAL A 31 5.32 -11.84 9.46
C VAL A 31 6.72 -12.30 9.83
N HIS A 32 7.07 -12.19 11.11
CA HIS A 32 8.36 -12.62 11.63
C HIS A 32 8.14 -13.68 12.71
N PHE A 33 8.68 -14.88 12.48
CA PHE A 33 8.60 -15.98 13.42
C PHE A 33 9.80 -15.92 14.38
N PRO A 34 9.59 -15.85 15.70
CA PRO A 34 10.67 -15.97 16.67
C PRO A 34 11.24 -17.40 16.68
N THR A 35 12.43 -17.58 17.24
CA THR A 35 13.07 -18.90 17.43
C THR A 35 12.21 -19.87 18.22
N ASP A 36 11.36 -19.35 19.11
CA ASP A 36 10.56 -20.13 20.05
C ASP A 36 9.12 -20.35 19.53
N TYR A 37 8.86 -20.10 18.24
CA TYR A 37 7.57 -20.42 17.61
C TYR A 37 7.39 -21.95 17.53
N PRO A 38 6.21 -22.51 17.88
CA PRO A 38 4.91 -21.85 18.10
C PRO A 38 4.60 -21.49 19.56
N PHE A 39 5.52 -21.65 20.51
CA PHE A 39 5.28 -21.32 21.92
C PHE A 39 5.22 -19.81 22.18
N LYS A 40 5.89 -19.00 21.34
CA LYS A 40 5.71 -17.54 21.27
C LYS A 40 5.00 -17.12 19.97
N PRO A 41 4.13 -16.09 20.01
CA PRO A 41 3.41 -15.63 18.83
C PRO A 41 4.34 -15.07 17.75
N PRO A 42 3.96 -15.17 16.47
CA PRO A 42 4.65 -14.48 15.39
C PRO A 42 4.44 -12.98 15.51
N LYS A 43 5.46 -12.19 15.20
CA LYS A 43 5.36 -10.73 15.13
C LYS A 43 4.80 -10.33 13.77
N ILE A 44 3.61 -9.74 13.76
CA ILE A 44 2.93 -9.29 12.55
C ILE A 44 2.78 -7.78 12.58
N ALA A 45 3.14 -7.13 11.47
CA ALA A 45 2.96 -5.70 11.29
C ALA A 45 2.56 -5.37 9.85
N PHE A 46 1.72 -4.35 9.68
CA PHE A 46 1.39 -3.83 8.36
C PHE A 46 2.56 -3.02 7.78
N THR A 47 2.99 -3.38 6.58
CA THR A 47 3.89 -2.55 5.77
C THR A 47 3.13 -1.44 5.05
N THR A 48 1.86 -1.69 4.75
CA THR A 48 0.96 -0.68 4.20
C THR A 48 0.48 0.22 5.32
N LYS A 49 0.52 1.53 5.16
CA LYS A 49 -0.06 2.45 6.15
C LYS A 49 -1.58 2.30 6.12
N ILE A 50 -2.16 1.97 7.27
CA ILE A 50 -3.60 1.77 7.46
C ILE A 50 -4.06 2.73 8.55
N TYR A 51 -5.18 3.40 8.30
CA TYR A 51 -5.81 4.29 9.27
C TYR A 51 -6.89 3.54 10.01
N HIS A 52 -6.62 3.08 11.22
CA HIS A 52 -7.47 2.16 11.97
C HIS A 52 -7.30 2.37 13.48
N PRO A 53 -8.37 2.33 14.31
CA PRO A 53 -8.28 2.53 15.77
C PRO A 53 -7.25 1.61 16.47
N ASN A 54 -7.17 0.36 16.01
CA ASN A 54 -6.27 -0.67 16.56
C ASN A 54 -4.94 -0.86 15.79
N ILE A 55 -4.59 0.02 14.82
CA ILE A 55 -3.32 -0.07 14.07
C ILE A 55 -2.61 1.29 14.11
N ASN A 56 -1.37 1.33 14.58
CA ASN A 56 -0.60 2.59 14.65
C ASN A 56 0.06 2.94 13.30
N SER A 57 0.65 4.14 13.24
CA SER A 57 1.36 4.66 12.06
C SER A 57 2.58 3.82 11.64
N ASN A 58 3.11 2.99 12.54
CA ASN A 58 4.21 2.06 12.30
C ASN A 58 3.73 0.68 11.84
N GLY A 59 2.41 0.46 11.77
CA GLY A 59 1.79 -0.79 11.33
C GLY A 59 1.68 -1.86 12.42
N SER A 60 1.97 -1.56 13.68
CA SER A 60 1.72 -2.47 14.80
C SER A 60 0.21 -2.67 15.00
N ILE A 61 -0.18 -3.90 15.28
CA ILE A 61 -1.59 -4.30 15.42
C ILE A 61 -1.89 -4.56 16.90
N CYS A 62 -2.96 -3.96 17.42
CA CYS A 62 -3.52 -4.31 18.71
C CYS A 62 -4.46 -5.50 18.56
N LEU A 63 -3.96 -6.70 18.86
CA LEU A 63 -4.73 -7.93 18.82
C LEU A 63 -4.27 -8.86 19.96
N ASP A 64 -5.22 -9.31 20.78
CA ASP A 64 -5.00 -10.12 21.98
C ASP A 64 -4.42 -11.50 21.68
N ILE A 65 -4.85 -12.13 20.58
CA ILE A 65 -4.30 -13.41 20.12
C ILE A 65 -2.83 -13.31 19.71
N LEU A 66 -2.29 -12.11 19.47
CA LEU A 66 -0.85 -11.89 19.23
C LEU A 66 -0.08 -11.59 20.52
N ARG A 67 -0.75 -11.61 21.67
CA ARG A 67 -0.19 -11.28 22.99
C ARG A 67 -0.60 -12.31 24.04
N SER A 68 -1.53 -11.96 24.93
CA SER A 68 -1.94 -12.74 26.11
C SER A 68 -2.77 -13.96 25.76
N GLN A 69 -3.53 -13.91 24.65
CA GLN A 69 -4.38 -15.01 24.19
C GLN A 69 -3.72 -15.88 23.11
N TRP A 70 -2.38 -15.80 22.97
CA TRP A 70 -1.67 -16.65 22.04
C TRP A 70 -1.70 -18.11 22.51
N SER A 71 -2.05 -19.01 21.60
CA SER A 71 -1.95 -20.45 21.80
C SER A 71 -1.14 -21.07 20.66
N PRO A 72 -0.23 -22.03 20.93
CA PRO A 72 0.47 -22.78 19.89
C PRO A 72 -0.45 -23.50 18.90
N ALA A 73 -1.74 -23.70 19.24
CA ALA A 73 -2.77 -24.26 18.36
C ALA A 73 -3.34 -23.26 17.33
N LEU A 74 -2.97 -21.97 17.43
CA LEU A 74 -3.37 -20.93 16.48
C LEU A 74 -2.42 -20.92 15.27
N THR A 75 -2.97 -21.24 14.10
CA THR A 75 -2.21 -21.19 12.86
C THR A 75 -2.12 -19.76 12.33
N VAL A 76 -1.10 -19.47 11.52
CA VAL A 76 -0.94 -18.17 10.85
C VAL A 76 -2.20 -17.78 10.06
N SER A 77 -2.86 -18.75 9.42
CA SER A 77 -4.14 -18.54 8.73
C SER A 77 -5.24 -18.02 9.66
N LYS A 78 -5.39 -18.59 10.87
CA LYS A 78 -6.36 -18.13 11.87
C LYS A 78 -6.03 -16.71 12.36
N VAL A 79 -4.75 -16.41 12.55
CA VAL A 79 -4.29 -15.07 12.93
C VAL A 79 -4.62 -14.05 11.86
N LEU A 80 -4.41 -14.38 10.59
CA LEU A 80 -4.71 -13.49 9.46
C LEU A 80 -6.21 -13.27 9.28
N LEU A 81 -7.04 -14.29 9.53
CA LEU A 81 -8.49 -14.16 9.56
C LEU A 81 -8.94 -13.22 10.68
N SER A 82 -8.35 -13.33 11.87
CA SER A 82 -8.62 -12.42 12.98
C SER A 82 -8.19 -10.98 12.67
N ILE A 83 -7.05 -10.77 11.99
CA ILE A 83 -6.64 -9.44 11.50
C ILE A 83 -7.64 -8.89 10.46
N CYS A 84 -8.18 -9.73 9.58
CA CYS A 84 -9.22 -9.29 8.63
C CYS A 84 -10.52 -8.91 9.34
N SER A 85 -10.91 -9.69 10.36
CA SER A 85 -12.04 -9.36 11.23
C SER A 85 -11.83 -8.02 11.93
N LEU A 86 -10.63 -7.77 12.47
CA LEU A 86 -10.28 -6.51 13.11
C LEU A 86 -10.42 -5.33 12.16
N LEU A 87 -10.03 -5.48 10.89
CA LEU A 87 -10.23 -4.45 9.86
C LEU A 87 -11.70 -4.19 9.52
N CYS A 88 -12.58 -5.19 9.68
CA CYS A 88 -14.02 -5.02 9.46
C CYS A 88 -14.67 -4.35 10.65
N ASP A 89 -14.34 -4.83 11.86
CA ASP A 89 -14.92 -4.45 13.13
C ASP A 89 -13.80 -4.00 14.09
N PRO A 90 -13.38 -2.72 14.00
CA PRO A 90 -12.45 -2.15 14.97
C PRO A 90 -13.00 -2.28 16.39
N ASN A 91 -12.12 -2.58 17.36
CA ASN A 91 -12.47 -2.56 18.77
C ASN A 91 -12.14 -1.17 19.36
N PRO A 92 -13.13 -0.29 19.58
CA PRO A 92 -12.88 1.07 20.00
C PRO A 92 -12.70 1.20 21.52
N ASP A 93 -12.87 0.11 22.29
CA ASP A 93 -12.68 0.08 23.75
C ASP A 93 -11.24 -0.29 24.15
N ASP A 94 -10.45 -0.86 23.22
CA ASP A 94 -8.99 -1.05 23.35
C ASP A 94 -8.21 -0.47 22.15
N PRO A 95 -8.24 0.86 21.94
CA PRO A 95 -7.61 1.48 20.78
C PRO A 95 -6.11 1.69 20.96
N LEU A 96 -5.35 1.41 19.91
CA LEU A 96 -3.92 1.75 19.85
C LEU A 96 -3.71 3.24 19.51
N VAL A 97 -4.73 3.88 18.93
CA VAL A 97 -4.75 5.31 18.60
C VAL A 97 -6.09 5.91 19.10
N PRO A 98 -6.10 6.55 20.30
CA PRO A 98 -7.32 7.05 20.95
C PRO A 98 -8.10 8.06 20.10
N ASP A 99 -7.40 8.96 19.40
CA ASP A 99 -8.02 9.98 18.54
C ASP A 99 -8.85 9.35 17.41
N ILE A 100 -8.34 8.28 16.79
CA ILE A 100 -9.03 7.56 15.72
C ILE A 100 -10.25 6.82 16.29
N ALA A 101 -10.14 6.31 17.52
CA ALA A 101 -11.24 5.62 18.19
C ALA A 101 -12.37 6.57 18.59
N GLN A 102 -12.06 7.78 19.06
CA GLN A 102 -13.06 8.81 19.33
C GLN A 102 -13.83 9.20 18.07
N ILE A 103 -13.11 9.47 16.96
CA ILE A 103 -13.73 9.77 15.67
C ILE A 103 -14.63 8.60 15.22
N TYR A 104 -14.15 7.36 15.37
CA TYR A 104 -14.91 6.16 15.02
C TYR A 104 -16.19 6.00 15.87
N LYS A 105 -16.13 6.25 17.18
CA LYS A 105 -17.30 6.21 18.08
C LYS A 105 -18.32 7.30 17.72
N SER A 106 -17.85 8.53 17.49
CA SER A 106 -18.70 9.67 17.12
C SER A 106 -19.39 9.51 15.76
N ASP A 107 -18.73 8.87 14.78
CA ASP A 107 -19.33 8.58 13.47
C ASP A 107 -20.38 7.45 13.55
N LYS A 108 -20.20 6.49 14.46
CA LYS A 108 -21.13 5.36 14.67
C LYS A 108 -22.44 5.79 15.33
N GLU A 109 -22.39 6.73 16.27
CA GLU A 109 -23.59 7.31 16.92
C GLU A 109 -24.44 8.17 15.95
N LYS A 110 -23.83 8.76 14.93
CA LYS A 110 -24.53 9.60 13.93
C LYS A 110 -25.26 8.79 12.83
N GLY A 111 -25.27 7.46 12.90
CA GLY A 111 -26.02 6.61 11.95
C GLY A 111 -25.57 6.75 10.49
N CYS A 112 -24.35 7.24 10.22
CA CYS A 112 -23.79 7.35 8.88
C CYS A 112 -22.94 6.10 8.64
N GLY A 113 -23.37 5.22 7.71
CA GLY A 113 -22.80 3.89 7.48
C GLY A 113 -21.27 3.81 7.54
N VAL A 114 -20.78 2.72 8.14
CA VAL A 114 -19.37 2.37 8.42
C VAL A 114 -18.57 2.27 7.12
N GLY A 115 -18.21 3.42 6.53
CA GLY A 115 -17.48 3.47 5.26
C GLY A 115 -16.68 4.76 5.04
N ARG A 116 -16.79 5.77 5.91
CA ARG A 116 -16.09 7.06 5.74
C ARG A 116 -14.80 7.19 6.55
N ALA A 117 -14.65 6.49 7.66
CA ALA A 117 -13.49 6.65 8.55
C ALA A 117 -12.18 6.11 7.94
N ALA A 118 -12.14 4.91 7.35
CA ALA A 118 -10.91 4.44 6.70
C ALA A 118 -10.67 5.01 5.29
N GLU A 119 -11.68 5.65 4.72
CA GLU A 119 -11.49 6.52 3.56
C GLU A 119 -10.81 7.84 3.90
N ALA A 120 -10.73 8.25 5.17
CA ALA A 120 -10.06 9.48 5.57
C ALA A 120 -8.53 9.33 5.57
N GLY A 121 -7.99 8.13 5.87
CA GLY A 121 -6.55 7.97 6.08
C GLY A 121 -5.78 7.20 5.02
N CYS A 122 -6.43 6.62 4.01
CA CYS A 122 -5.73 6.05 2.85
C CYS A 122 -5.78 7.03 1.67
N CYS A 123 -4.90 8.04 1.71
CA CYS A 123 -4.70 9.05 0.66
C CYS A 123 -5.86 10.03 0.41
N ARG A 124 -6.46 10.62 1.47
CA ARG A 124 -6.98 11.98 1.28
C ARG A 124 -5.80 12.96 1.42
N THR A 125 -5.26 13.37 0.28
CA THR A 125 -5.08 14.81 0.14
C THR A 125 -6.47 15.39 0.40
N MET A 126 -6.61 16.41 1.26
CA MET A 126 -7.92 16.97 1.63
C MET A 126 -8.84 17.25 0.42
N SER A 127 -8.23 17.44 -0.76
CA SER A 127 -8.85 17.55 -2.08
C SER A 127 -9.79 16.40 -2.53
N SER A 128 -9.62 15.17 -2.03
CA SER A 128 -10.47 14.03 -2.45
C SER A 128 -11.77 13.87 -1.65
N ALA A 129 -11.88 14.52 -0.49
CA ALA A 129 -13.07 14.46 0.37
C ALA A 129 -14.28 15.18 -0.24
N GLU A 130 -14.01 16.21 -1.03
CA GLU A 130 -15.03 17.12 -1.59
C GLU A 130 -15.52 16.66 -2.96
N ARG A 131 -14.82 15.73 -3.61
CA ARG A 131 -15.20 15.26 -4.94
C ARG A 131 -16.41 14.30 -4.84
N PRO A 132 -17.53 14.60 -5.54
CA PRO A 132 -18.66 13.69 -5.59
C PRO A 132 -18.24 12.31 -6.12
N LYS A 133 -18.72 11.25 -5.47
CA LYS A 133 -18.49 9.87 -5.87
C LYS A 133 -19.60 9.36 -6.77
N ARG A 134 -19.24 8.45 -7.67
CA ARG A 134 -20.22 7.79 -8.53
C ARG A 134 -21.23 7.02 -7.66
N PRO A 135 -22.53 7.09 -7.97
CA PRO A 135 -23.53 6.35 -7.23
C PRO A 135 -23.40 4.85 -7.50
N LEU A 136 -23.91 4.05 -6.57
CA LEU A 136 -23.95 2.60 -6.71
C LEU A 136 -24.81 2.20 -7.92
N SER A 137 -24.35 1.18 -8.65
CA SER A 137 -25.16 0.51 -9.69
C SER A 137 -26.37 -0.20 -9.07
N ALA A 138 -27.39 -0.51 -9.88
CA ALA A 138 -28.59 -1.22 -9.43
C ALA A 138 -28.25 -2.54 -8.69
N TYR A 139 -27.33 -3.34 -9.23
CA TYR A 139 -26.86 -4.57 -8.60
C TYR A 139 -26.18 -4.34 -7.25
N PHE A 140 -25.28 -3.35 -7.15
CA PHE A 140 -24.58 -3.05 -5.89
C PHE A 140 -25.51 -2.46 -4.82
N ARG A 141 -26.59 -1.77 -5.20
CA ARG A 141 -27.65 -1.36 -4.28
C ARG A 141 -28.40 -2.57 -3.74
N PHE A 142 -28.82 -3.47 -4.64
CA PHE A 142 -29.45 -4.72 -4.26
C PHE A 142 -28.57 -5.52 -3.30
N LEU A 143 -27.28 -5.65 -3.60
CA LEU A 143 -26.31 -6.30 -2.70
C LEU A 143 -26.32 -5.67 -1.31
N ARG A 144 -26.12 -4.34 -1.21
CA ARG A 144 -26.09 -3.63 0.07
C ARG A 144 -27.38 -3.84 0.88
N ASP A 145 -28.53 -3.74 0.22
CA ASP A 145 -29.82 -3.79 0.89
C ASP A 145 -30.17 -5.23 1.35
N ASN A 146 -29.73 -6.26 0.61
CA ASN A 146 -30.08 -7.66 0.88
C ASN A 146 -28.99 -8.42 1.64
N GLN A 147 -27.75 -7.97 1.63
CA GLN A 147 -26.63 -8.67 2.26
C GLN A 147 -26.82 -8.90 3.77
N PRO A 148 -27.35 -7.96 4.59
CA PRO A 148 -27.59 -8.21 6.01
C PRO A 148 -28.57 -9.37 6.26
N ALA A 149 -29.68 -9.40 5.52
CA ALA A 149 -30.68 -10.48 5.62
C ALA A 149 -30.08 -11.82 5.18
N PHE A 150 -29.31 -11.83 4.09
CA PHE A 150 -28.64 -13.04 3.60
C PHE A 150 -27.57 -13.55 4.57
N ARG A 151 -26.84 -12.64 5.24
CA ARG A 151 -25.84 -13.00 6.26
C ARG A 151 -26.50 -13.61 7.49
N GLN A 152 -27.64 -13.07 7.93
CA GLN A 152 -28.40 -13.65 9.04
C GLN A 152 -28.92 -15.05 8.70
N GLN A 153 -29.36 -15.29 7.46
CA GLN A 153 -29.82 -16.61 7.01
C GLN A 153 -28.67 -17.59 6.73
N ASN A 154 -27.45 -17.09 6.51
CA ASN A 154 -26.28 -17.89 6.19
C ASN A 154 -25.06 -17.43 7.02
N PRO A 155 -25.10 -17.59 8.36
CA PRO A 155 -24.05 -17.07 9.25
C PRO A 155 -22.70 -17.74 9.03
N ASP A 156 -22.71 -19.02 8.62
CA ASP A 156 -21.49 -19.82 8.42
C ASP A 156 -20.81 -19.58 7.06
N LEU A 157 -21.47 -18.88 6.13
CA LEU A 157 -20.92 -18.66 4.80
C LEU A 157 -19.90 -17.53 4.78
N ASN A 158 -18.78 -17.82 4.14
CA ASN A 158 -17.80 -16.82 3.77
C ASN A 158 -18.45 -15.75 2.87
N SER A 159 -18.11 -14.47 3.10
CA SER A 159 -18.64 -13.32 2.35
C SER A 159 -18.53 -13.48 0.83
N LEU A 160 -17.50 -14.18 0.31
CA LEU A 160 -17.41 -14.48 -1.12
C LEU A 160 -18.55 -15.35 -1.62
N GLU A 161 -18.84 -16.42 -0.89
CA GLU A 161 -19.89 -17.37 -1.23
C GLU A 161 -21.27 -16.74 -1.01
N LEU A 162 -21.40 -15.87 0.00
CA LEU A 162 -22.58 -15.05 0.22
C LEU A 162 -22.85 -14.12 -0.97
N VAL A 163 -21.84 -13.39 -1.43
CA VAL A 163 -21.95 -12.49 -2.58
C VAL A 163 -22.22 -13.26 -3.88
N LYS A 164 -21.62 -14.45 -4.06
CA LYS A 164 -21.92 -15.34 -5.19
C LYS A 164 -23.38 -15.80 -5.16
N LYS A 165 -23.90 -16.21 -4.00
CA LYS A 165 -25.32 -16.56 -3.83
C LYS A 165 -26.23 -15.37 -4.17
N LEU A 166 -25.94 -14.19 -3.62
CA LEU A 166 -26.66 -12.94 -3.93
C LEU A 166 -26.59 -12.57 -5.42
N ALA A 167 -25.46 -12.83 -6.08
CA ALA A 167 -25.32 -12.65 -7.53
C ALA A 167 -26.24 -13.60 -8.32
N GLY A 168 -26.42 -14.83 -7.84
CA GLY A 168 -27.39 -15.80 -8.38
C GLY A 168 -28.82 -15.29 -8.22
N VAL A 169 -29.19 -14.87 -7.00
CA VAL A 169 -30.53 -14.33 -6.71
C VAL A 169 -30.82 -13.09 -7.56
N TRP A 170 -29.86 -12.18 -7.70
CA TRP A 170 -30.01 -11.03 -8.60
C TRP A 170 -30.25 -11.46 -10.04
N ARG A 171 -29.61 -12.52 -10.52
CA ARG A 171 -29.81 -13.01 -11.90
C ARG A 171 -31.25 -13.48 -12.10
N GLU A 172 -31.79 -14.22 -11.15
CA GLU A 172 -33.14 -14.80 -11.17
C GLU A 172 -34.25 -13.77 -10.83
N LEU A 173 -33.88 -12.64 -10.21
CA LEU A 173 -34.84 -11.61 -9.81
C LEU A 173 -35.66 -11.09 -11.01
N PRO A 174 -37.00 -10.99 -10.91
CA PRO A 174 -37.85 -10.48 -11.98
C PRO A 174 -37.50 -9.05 -12.39
N ALA A 175 -37.75 -8.72 -13.67
CA ALA A 175 -37.47 -7.40 -14.21
C ALA A 175 -38.18 -6.27 -13.45
N SER A 176 -39.39 -6.50 -12.96
CA SER A 176 -40.16 -5.53 -12.16
C SER A 176 -39.46 -5.16 -10.85
N GLN A 177 -38.88 -6.13 -10.15
CA GLN A 177 -38.15 -5.89 -8.91
C GLN A 177 -36.77 -5.27 -9.17
N LYS A 178 -36.09 -5.67 -10.26
CA LYS A 178 -34.85 -5.01 -10.71
C LYS A 178 -35.08 -3.55 -11.10
N GLN A 179 -36.24 -3.23 -11.67
CA GLN A 179 -36.57 -1.89 -12.16
C GLN A 179 -36.55 -0.85 -11.03
N VAL A 180 -36.98 -1.21 -9.81
CA VAL A 180 -36.91 -0.33 -8.63
C VAL A 180 -35.47 0.13 -8.39
N TYR A 181 -34.50 -0.78 -8.47
CA TYR A 181 -33.08 -0.45 -8.29
C TYR A 181 -32.48 0.34 -9.46
N GLU A 182 -32.93 0.10 -10.69
CA GLU A 182 -32.49 0.88 -11.86
C GLU A 182 -33.04 2.30 -11.84
N GLU A 183 -34.30 2.52 -11.44
CA GLU A 183 -34.86 3.87 -11.28
C GLU A 183 -34.17 4.63 -10.14
N ALA A 184 -33.89 3.96 -9.02
CA ALA A 184 -33.11 4.55 -7.93
C ALA A 184 -31.69 4.94 -8.40
N ARG A 185 -31.05 4.10 -9.23
CA ARG A 185 -29.75 4.40 -9.84
C ARG A 185 -29.83 5.61 -10.77
N LYS A 186 -30.84 5.70 -11.64
CA LYS A 186 -31.03 6.86 -12.54
C LYS A 186 -31.19 8.15 -11.75
N THR A 187 -32.00 8.11 -10.68
CA THR A 187 -32.24 9.25 -9.80
C THR A 187 -30.94 9.73 -9.14
N ASP A 188 -30.17 8.82 -8.55
CA ASP A 188 -28.92 9.20 -7.91
C ASP A 188 -27.83 9.59 -8.91
N TRP A 189 -27.91 9.10 -10.15
CA TRP A 189 -27.03 9.55 -11.23
C TRP A 189 -27.28 11.01 -11.58
N ARG A 190 -28.55 11.44 -11.69
CA ARG A 190 -28.89 12.87 -11.90
C ARG A 190 -28.35 13.74 -10.77
N LYS A 191 -28.60 13.35 -9.51
CA LYS A 191 -28.05 14.05 -8.33
C LYS A 191 -26.51 14.12 -8.38
N TYR A 192 -25.85 13.03 -8.78
CA TYR A 192 -24.40 12.99 -8.92
C TYR A 192 -23.88 13.93 -10.01
N GLU A 193 -24.57 14.02 -11.15
CA GLU A 193 -24.20 14.92 -12.23
C GLU A 193 -24.30 16.38 -11.82
N GLU A 194 -25.39 16.75 -11.15
CA GLU A 194 -25.58 18.09 -10.58
C GLU A 194 -24.48 18.43 -9.57
N GLN A 195 -24.22 17.54 -8.61
CA GLN A 195 -23.15 17.70 -7.62
C GLN A 195 -21.78 17.81 -8.27
N LEU A 196 -21.49 17.00 -9.29
CA LEU A 196 -20.21 17.01 -9.98
C LEU A 196 -20.02 18.29 -10.81
N ALA A 197 -21.09 18.81 -11.42
CA ALA A 197 -21.08 20.07 -12.14
C ALA A 197 -20.80 21.23 -11.18
N ALA A 198 -21.53 21.29 -10.06
CA ALA A 198 -21.31 22.28 -9.01
C ALA A 198 -19.86 22.22 -8.46
N TYR A 199 -19.37 21.03 -8.14
CA TYR A 199 -17.99 20.83 -7.67
C TYR A 199 -16.96 21.30 -8.69
N LYS A 200 -17.13 21.00 -9.99
CA LYS A 200 -16.21 21.45 -11.03
C LYS A 200 -16.23 22.96 -11.22
N ALA A 201 -17.40 23.59 -11.10
CA ALA A 201 -17.55 25.05 -11.20
C ALA A 201 -16.85 25.79 -10.05
N GLN A 202 -16.76 25.16 -8.86
CA GLN A 202 -16.07 25.73 -7.70
C GLN A 202 -14.53 25.64 -7.78
N LEU A 203 -13.97 24.81 -8.66
CA LEU A 203 -12.53 24.59 -8.74
C LEU A 203 -11.80 25.69 -9.51
N THR A 204 -10.73 26.21 -8.90
CA THR A 204 -9.76 27.05 -9.63
C THR A 204 -8.98 26.21 -10.67
N PRO A 205 -8.48 26.83 -11.75
CA PRO A 205 -7.64 26.14 -12.74
C PRO A 205 -6.42 25.44 -12.12
N ALA A 206 -5.81 26.04 -11.10
CA ALA A 206 -4.67 25.45 -10.38
C ALA A 206 -5.06 24.19 -9.60
N GLN A 207 -6.19 24.20 -8.88
CA GLN A 207 -6.71 23.02 -8.17
C GLN A 207 -7.10 21.91 -9.16
N ALA A 208 -7.72 22.26 -10.29
CA ALA A 208 -8.07 21.30 -11.35
C ALA A 208 -6.82 20.64 -11.96
N ALA A 209 -5.75 21.40 -12.19
CA ALA A 209 -4.46 20.88 -12.66
C ALA A 209 -3.81 19.95 -11.62
N ALA A 210 -3.82 20.34 -10.34
CA ALA A 210 -3.30 19.51 -9.24
C ALA A 210 -4.04 18.17 -9.12
N LEU A 211 -5.37 18.18 -9.22
CA LEU A 211 -6.21 16.97 -9.24
C LEU A 211 -5.91 16.06 -10.45
N LYS A 212 -5.68 16.64 -11.62
CA LYS A 212 -5.28 15.90 -12.83
C LYS A 212 -3.93 15.23 -12.64
N GLU A 213 -2.98 15.95 -12.03
CA GLU A 213 -1.65 15.43 -11.74
C GLU A 213 -1.67 14.31 -10.68
N GLU A 214 -2.44 14.48 -9.62
CA GLU A 214 -2.63 13.45 -8.61
C GLU A 214 -3.23 12.17 -9.23
N ARG A 215 -4.24 12.32 -10.08
CA ARG A 215 -4.82 11.19 -10.82
C ARG A 215 -3.78 10.50 -11.71
N ARG A 216 -2.93 11.27 -12.41
CA ARG A 216 -1.83 10.73 -13.23
C ARG A 216 -0.85 9.93 -12.39
N LYS A 217 -0.37 10.48 -11.26
CA LYS A 217 0.54 9.80 -10.32
C LYS A 217 -0.08 8.53 -9.77
N ARG A 218 -1.36 8.56 -9.37
CA ARG A 218 -2.09 7.39 -8.86
C ARG A 218 -2.22 6.29 -9.91
N LEU A 219 -2.56 6.63 -11.15
CA LEU A 219 -2.65 5.68 -12.25
C LEU A 219 -1.28 5.10 -12.60
N ALA A 220 -0.23 5.92 -12.64
CA ALA A 220 1.15 5.47 -12.87
C ALA A 220 1.61 4.49 -11.77
N LYS A 221 1.33 4.81 -10.49
CA LYS A 221 1.60 3.92 -9.35
C LYS A 221 0.84 2.59 -9.47
N ARG A 222 -0.44 2.60 -9.83
CA ARG A 222 -1.21 1.37 -10.08
C ARG A 222 -0.63 0.54 -11.24
N ARG A 223 -0.23 1.20 -12.34
CA ARG A 223 0.43 0.54 -13.47
C ARG A 223 1.77 -0.08 -13.07
N SER A 224 2.60 0.63 -12.30
CA SER A 224 3.91 0.10 -11.85
C SER A 224 3.75 -1.11 -10.93
N PHE A 225 2.75 -1.12 -10.05
CA PHE A 225 2.42 -2.31 -9.24
C PHE A 225 1.96 -3.49 -10.08
N ARG A 226 1.11 -3.26 -11.10
CA ARG A 226 0.64 -4.32 -12.00
C ARG A 226 1.82 -4.96 -12.74
N ILE A 227 2.69 -4.12 -13.32
CA ILE A 227 3.92 -4.57 -14.00
C ILE A 227 4.83 -5.31 -13.03
N LYS A 228 5.08 -4.77 -11.83
CA LYS A 228 5.91 -5.45 -10.81
C LYS A 228 5.35 -6.83 -10.46
N ARG A 229 4.03 -6.94 -10.27
CA ARG A 229 3.36 -8.21 -9.96
C ARG A 229 3.52 -9.22 -11.10
N GLU A 230 3.31 -8.78 -12.33
CA GLU A 230 3.50 -9.60 -13.53
C GLU A 230 4.95 -10.11 -13.62
N LEU A 231 5.94 -9.23 -13.44
CA LEU A 231 7.35 -9.62 -13.41
C LEU A 231 7.69 -10.60 -12.28
N THR A 232 7.03 -10.49 -11.11
CA THR A 232 7.19 -11.46 -10.02
C THR A 232 6.60 -12.82 -10.38
N VAL A 233 5.42 -12.86 -11.02
CA VAL A 233 4.80 -14.11 -11.49
C VAL A 233 5.64 -14.78 -12.57
N LEU A 234 6.26 -13.99 -13.46
CA LEU A 234 7.21 -14.47 -14.47
C LEU A 234 8.58 -14.86 -13.90
N GLY A 235 8.78 -14.79 -12.59
CA GLY A 235 10.01 -15.19 -11.93
C GLY A 235 11.23 -14.35 -12.30
N LYS A 236 11.04 -13.05 -12.59
CA LYS A 236 12.16 -12.18 -12.98
C LYS A 236 13.26 -12.14 -11.91
N PRO A 237 14.53 -12.40 -12.27
CA PRO A 237 15.66 -12.38 -11.34
C PRO A 237 15.76 -11.08 -10.51
N LYS A 238 16.07 -11.22 -9.22
CA LYS A 238 16.32 -10.07 -8.35
C LYS A 238 17.64 -9.40 -8.72
N ARG A 239 17.65 -8.07 -8.68
CA ARG A 239 18.83 -7.24 -8.96
C ARG A 239 20.02 -7.67 -8.08
N PRO A 240 21.25 -7.50 -8.56
CA PRO A 240 22.43 -7.90 -7.80
C PRO A 240 22.53 -7.08 -6.52
N ARG A 241 22.90 -7.75 -5.42
CA ARG A 241 23.10 -7.14 -4.11
C ARG A 241 24.42 -6.37 -4.10
N SER A 242 24.41 -5.16 -3.53
CA SER A 242 25.65 -4.44 -3.25
C SER A 242 26.33 -5.00 -2.00
N GLY A 243 27.64 -4.75 -1.83
CA GLY A 243 28.37 -5.20 -0.63
C GLY A 243 27.73 -4.69 0.66
N PHE A 244 27.23 -3.45 0.64
CA PHE A 244 26.44 -2.90 1.75
C PHE A 244 25.13 -3.67 1.99
N ASN A 245 24.40 -4.09 0.95
CA ASN A 245 23.18 -4.89 1.15
C ASN A 245 23.47 -6.25 1.79
N ILE A 246 24.61 -6.85 1.45
CA ILE A 246 25.06 -8.13 2.01
C ILE A 246 25.44 -7.92 3.49
N PHE A 247 26.28 -6.91 3.77
CA PHE A 247 26.61 -6.50 5.13
C PHE A 247 25.37 -6.24 5.99
N VAL A 248 24.41 -5.47 5.49
CA VAL A 248 23.15 -5.23 6.18
C VAL A 248 22.40 -6.54 6.41
N SER A 249 22.29 -7.43 5.42
CA SER A 249 21.56 -8.68 5.60
C SER A 249 22.12 -9.59 6.70
N GLU A 250 23.43 -9.56 6.94
CA GLU A 250 24.09 -10.34 7.98
C GLU A 250 24.01 -9.65 9.35
N ASN A 251 24.18 -8.33 9.39
CA ASN A 251 24.32 -7.57 10.63
C ASN A 251 22.99 -6.98 11.15
N PHE A 252 21.91 -7.03 10.35
CA PHE A 252 20.62 -6.42 10.72
C PHE A 252 19.98 -7.03 11.96
N GLN A 253 20.05 -8.35 12.12
CA GLN A 253 19.50 -9.03 13.29
C GLN A 253 20.25 -8.65 14.58
N GLN A 254 21.58 -8.54 14.49
CA GLN A 254 22.47 -8.26 15.62
C GLN A 254 22.51 -6.77 16.02
N SER A 255 22.17 -5.87 15.09
CA SER A 255 22.13 -4.42 15.37
C SER A 255 21.12 -4.06 16.48
N LYS A 256 21.55 -3.19 17.40
CA LYS A 256 20.75 -2.70 18.52
C LYS A 256 19.99 -1.44 18.10
N GLY A 257 18.67 -1.49 18.11
CA GLY A 257 17.84 -0.33 17.78
C GLY A 257 16.37 -0.60 17.99
N LEU A 258 15.64 0.41 18.45
CA LEU A 258 14.20 0.32 18.76
C LEU A 258 13.34 0.22 17.49
N SER A 259 13.83 0.72 16.35
CA SER A 259 13.13 0.66 15.06
C SER A 259 14.03 0.13 13.92
N PRO A 260 13.45 -0.53 12.90
CA PRO A 260 14.17 -0.95 11.69
C PRO A 260 14.94 0.19 11.01
N THR A 261 14.37 1.40 11.01
CA THR A 261 15.00 2.59 10.43
C THR A 261 16.23 3.03 11.22
N ALA A 262 16.15 3.02 12.56
CA ALA A 262 17.29 3.35 13.42
C ALA A 262 18.41 2.32 13.27
N LYS A 263 18.07 1.03 13.22
CA LYS A 263 19.02 -0.06 12.95
C LYS A 263 19.75 0.12 11.63
N LEU A 264 19.01 0.45 10.55
CA LEU A 264 19.62 0.67 9.24
C LEU A 264 20.55 1.89 9.22
N LYS A 265 20.17 2.97 9.92
CA LYS A 265 21.02 4.16 10.06
C LYS A 265 22.33 3.82 10.77
N GLN A 266 22.25 3.08 11.88
CA GLN A 266 23.44 2.62 12.60
C GLN A 266 24.33 1.73 11.72
N LEU A 267 23.76 0.77 10.99
CA LEU A 267 24.51 -0.10 10.08
C LEU A 267 25.17 0.67 8.93
N PHE A 268 24.54 1.74 8.48
CA PHE A 268 25.14 2.61 7.48
C PHE A 268 26.36 3.34 8.04
N GLU A 269 26.27 3.86 9.27
CA GLU A 269 27.38 4.51 9.96
C GLU A 269 28.53 3.52 10.23
N THR A 270 28.23 2.30 10.70
CA THR A 270 29.26 1.27 10.88
C THR A 270 29.92 0.90 9.56
N TRP A 271 29.15 0.71 8.49
CA TRP A 271 29.70 0.44 7.16
C TRP A 271 30.62 1.54 6.68
N GLN A 272 30.29 2.82 6.88
CA GLN A 272 31.17 3.93 6.49
C GLN A 272 32.52 3.85 7.20
N ASN A 273 32.50 3.54 8.50
CA ASN A 273 33.68 3.48 9.35
C ASN A 273 34.52 2.19 9.20
N LEU A 274 34.01 1.16 8.52
CA LEU A 274 34.80 -0.04 8.22
C LEU A 274 35.98 0.29 7.29
N SER A 275 37.13 -0.32 7.59
CA SER A 275 38.33 -0.20 6.77
C SER A 275 38.14 -0.86 5.40
N SER A 276 39.00 -0.51 4.43
CA SER A 276 38.98 -1.10 3.09
C SER A 276 39.15 -2.62 3.13
N SER A 277 39.97 -3.15 4.04
CA SER A 277 40.19 -4.59 4.22
C SER A 277 38.95 -5.29 4.79
N GLN A 278 38.27 -4.68 5.77
CA GLN A 278 37.02 -5.20 6.33
C GLN A 278 35.87 -5.20 5.31
N LYS A 279 35.88 -4.27 4.35
CA LYS A 279 34.89 -4.20 3.26
C LYS A 279 35.14 -5.23 2.15
N GLN A 280 36.39 -5.69 1.96
CA GLN A 280 36.74 -6.57 0.82
C GLN A 280 35.88 -7.83 0.71
N PRO A 281 35.61 -8.60 1.78
CA PRO A 281 34.79 -9.82 1.67
C PRO A 281 33.40 -9.53 1.12
N TYR A 282 32.76 -8.44 1.58
CA TYR A 282 31.44 -8.03 1.11
C TYR A 282 31.45 -7.53 -0.34
N LEU A 283 32.54 -6.85 -0.75
CA LEU A 283 32.71 -6.40 -2.13
C LEU A 283 32.92 -7.59 -3.08
N GLN A 284 33.65 -8.61 -2.65
CA GLN A 284 33.83 -9.86 -3.40
C GLN A 284 32.49 -10.60 -3.55
N LEU A 285 31.74 -10.79 -2.45
CA LEU A 285 30.41 -11.41 -2.51
C LEU A 285 29.44 -10.64 -3.42
N ALA A 286 29.54 -9.30 -3.44
CA ALA A 286 28.74 -8.48 -4.35
C ALA A 286 29.16 -8.67 -5.82
N GLN A 287 30.44 -8.93 -6.08
CA GLN A 287 30.92 -9.26 -7.42
C GLN A 287 30.41 -10.64 -7.86
N ASP A 288 30.41 -11.62 -6.97
CA ASP A 288 29.87 -12.96 -7.23
C ASP A 288 28.34 -12.90 -7.47
N ASP A 289 27.60 -12.09 -6.71
CA ASP A 289 26.16 -11.89 -6.91
C ASP A 289 25.83 -11.18 -8.23
N LYS A 290 26.75 -10.36 -8.77
CA LYS A 290 26.61 -9.84 -10.15
C LYS A 290 26.72 -10.95 -11.18
N VAL A 291 27.64 -11.89 -11.01
CA VAL A 291 27.79 -13.04 -11.93
C VAL A 291 26.53 -13.91 -11.89
N ARG A 292 26.03 -14.22 -10.68
CA ARG A 292 24.73 -14.89 -10.50
C ARG A 292 23.61 -14.18 -11.26
N TYR A 293 23.44 -12.87 -11.05
CA TYR A 293 22.40 -12.09 -11.73
C TYR A 293 22.56 -12.10 -13.25
N GLN A 294 23.78 -12.02 -13.77
CA GLN A 294 24.02 -12.08 -15.21
C GLN A 294 23.59 -13.42 -15.80
N ASN A 295 23.92 -14.53 -15.15
CA ASN A 295 23.55 -15.86 -15.60
C ASN A 295 22.04 -16.07 -15.53
N GLU A 296 21.40 -15.75 -14.39
CA GLU A 296 19.95 -15.84 -14.24
C GLU A 296 19.21 -14.96 -15.26
N MET A 297 19.70 -13.75 -15.51
CA MET A 297 19.07 -12.85 -16.49
C MET A 297 19.19 -13.37 -17.92
N LYS A 298 20.32 -13.98 -18.31
CA LYS A 298 20.47 -14.60 -19.64
C LYS A 298 19.45 -15.71 -19.83
N SER A 299 19.33 -16.63 -18.86
CA SER A 299 18.36 -17.72 -18.92
C SER A 299 16.92 -17.21 -18.90
N TRP A 300 16.64 -16.19 -18.10
CA TRP A 300 15.31 -15.59 -18.03
C TRP A 300 14.93 -14.85 -19.32
N GLU A 301 15.85 -14.08 -19.91
CA GLU A 301 15.61 -13.39 -21.19
C GLU A 301 15.37 -14.38 -22.32
N ALA A 302 16.14 -15.48 -22.40
CA ALA A 302 15.90 -16.56 -23.35
C ALA A 302 14.50 -17.17 -23.19
N LYS A 303 14.07 -17.45 -21.95
CA LYS A 303 12.71 -17.91 -21.66
C LYS A 303 11.63 -16.90 -22.08
N MET A 304 11.88 -15.59 -21.95
CA MET A 304 10.92 -14.57 -22.38
C MET A 304 10.79 -14.50 -23.90
N VAL A 305 11.87 -14.73 -24.66
CA VAL A 305 11.82 -14.87 -26.12
C VAL A 305 10.96 -16.07 -26.51
N GLU A 306 11.18 -17.22 -25.88
CA GLU A 306 10.42 -18.44 -26.15
C GLU A 306 8.90 -18.27 -25.88
N LEU A 307 8.55 -17.48 -24.85
CA LEU A 307 7.16 -17.14 -24.52
C LEU A 307 6.59 -15.98 -25.36
N GLY A 308 7.32 -15.45 -26.35
CA GLY A 308 6.89 -14.33 -27.20
C GLY A 308 6.77 -12.99 -26.47
N ARG A 309 7.43 -12.83 -25.31
CA ARG A 309 7.41 -11.63 -24.45
C ARG A 309 8.70 -10.83 -24.57
N GLU A 310 9.11 -10.55 -25.80
CA GLU A 310 10.31 -9.77 -26.11
C GLU A 310 10.26 -8.35 -25.56
N ASP A 311 9.05 -7.81 -25.32
CA ASP A 311 8.81 -6.52 -24.67
C ASP A 311 9.48 -6.38 -23.30
N LEU A 312 9.80 -7.49 -22.65
CA LEU A 312 10.37 -7.54 -21.30
C LEU A 312 11.90 -7.68 -21.26
N ILE A 313 12.54 -7.87 -22.41
CA ILE A 313 13.99 -8.02 -22.56
C ILE A 313 14.66 -6.65 -22.39
N ARG A 314 15.84 -6.62 -21.76
CA ARG A 314 16.59 -5.36 -21.63
C ARG A 314 17.04 -4.90 -23.01
N SER A 315 16.73 -3.65 -23.35
CA SER A 315 17.36 -3.02 -24.53
C SER A 315 18.88 -3.05 -24.36
N ARG A 316 19.58 -3.49 -25.41
CA ARG A 316 21.04 -3.62 -25.46
C ARG A 316 21.74 -2.26 -25.51
N GLU A 317 20.99 -1.20 -25.84
CA GLU A 317 21.46 0.18 -25.78
C GLU A 317 21.59 0.61 -24.32
N GLN A 318 22.83 0.77 -23.86
CA GLN A 318 23.08 1.46 -22.61
C GLN A 318 22.49 2.86 -22.74
N ARG A 319 21.39 3.14 -22.03
CA ARG A 319 20.92 4.52 -21.87
C ARG A 319 22.11 5.33 -21.36
N PRO A 320 22.55 6.39 -22.05
CA PRO A 320 23.62 7.23 -21.55
C PRO A 320 23.23 7.65 -20.14
N LYS A 321 24.12 7.43 -19.16
CA LYS A 321 23.94 7.95 -17.81
C LYS A 321 23.64 9.43 -17.98
N LYS A 322 22.41 9.84 -17.67
CA LYS A 322 22.03 11.25 -17.66
C LYS A 322 23.03 11.91 -16.72
N LYS A 323 23.98 12.68 -17.26
CA LYS A 323 24.84 13.53 -16.45
C LYS A 323 23.88 14.34 -15.60
N THR A 324 23.89 14.12 -14.30
CA THR A 324 23.31 15.08 -13.38
C THR A 324 24.05 16.37 -13.68
N ASP A 325 23.34 17.38 -14.18
CA ASP A 325 23.87 18.72 -14.36
C ASP A 325 24.28 19.27 -12.99
N THR A 326 25.49 18.94 -12.55
CA THR A 326 26.29 19.83 -11.71
C THR A 326 26.79 20.95 -12.61
N ALA A 327 25.86 21.80 -13.04
CA ALA A 327 26.10 23.02 -13.79
C ALA A 327 25.16 24.12 -13.29
N GLN A 328 25.11 24.32 -11.98
CA GLN A 328 24.47 25.50 -11.35
C GLN A 328 25.18 25.97 -10.07
N GLU A 329 26.51 25.78 -9.98
CA GLU A 329 27.33 26.46 -8.94
C GLU A 329 28.14 27.66 -9.50
N GLY A 330 28.39 27.72 -10.81
CA GLY A 330 29.11 28.85 -11.42
C GLY A 330 28.34 30.17 -11.48
N SER A 331 27.01 30.16 -11.57
CA SER A 331 26.24 31.41 -11.72
C SER A 331 25.94 32.13 -10.40
N LYS A 332 25.92 31.39 -9.27
CA LYS A 332 25.67 31.99 -7.95
C LYS A 332 26.89 32.73 -7.38
N ALA A 333 28.11 32.34 -7.76
CA ALA A 333 29.32 33.07 -7.40
C ALA A 333 29.39 34.42 -8.12
N SER A 334 29.12 34.44 -9.43
CA SER A 334 29.13 35.67 -10.25
C SER A 334 28.02 36.67 -9.84
N LEU A 335 26.83 36.17 -9.44
CA LEU A 335 25.75 37.01 -8.90
C LEU A 335 26.04 37.56 -7.50
N ARG A 336 26.78 36.82 -6.65
CA ARG A 336 27.20 37.32 -5.33
C ARG A 336 28.29 38.39 -5.41
N GLU A 337 29.20 38.26 -6.37
CA GLU A 337 30.30 39.22 -6.56
C GLU A 337 29.82 40.55 -7.16
N SER A 338 28.84 40.49 -8.07
CA SER A 338 28.19 41.67 -8.64
C SER A 338 27.28 42.40 -7.63
N LEU A 339 26.58 41.67 -6.76
CA LEU A 339 25.81 42.26 -5.65
C LEU A 339 26.68 42.88 -4.55
N ALA A 340 27.90 42.37 -4.31
CA ALA A 340 28.84 42.97 -3.37
C ALA A 340 29.43 44.28 -3.90
N LYS A 341 29.77 44.36 -5.20
CA LYS A 341 30.28 45.58 -5.84
C LYS A 341 29.22 46.69 -5.92
N LEU A 342 27.93 46.33 -6.09
CA LEU A 342 26.81 47.28 -6.07
C LEU A 342 26.47 47.81 -4.67
N LYS A 343 26.81 47.07 -3.59
CA LYS A 343 26.61 47.53 -2.21
C LYS A 343 27.73 48.46 -1.72
N LEU A 344 28.97 48.27 -2.18
CA LEU A 344 30.08 49.19 -1.89
C LEU A 344 29.95 50.54 -2.62
N LYS A 345 29.39 50.55 -3.84
CA LYS A 345 29.17 51.79 -4.60
C LYS A 345 28.03 52.67 -4.07
N LYS A 346 27.22 52.16 -3.14
CA LYS A 346 26.07 52.88 -2.56
C LYS A 346 26.35 53.42 -1.15
N SER A 347 27.59 53.28 -0.68
CA SER A 347 28.08 53.78 0.62
C SER A 347 29.13 54.89 0.48
N GLU A 348 29.41 55.36 -0.74
CA GLU A 348 30.36 56.46 -1.03
C GLU A 348 29.72 57.62 -1.82
N GLU A 349 28.38 57.69 -1.89
CA GLU A 349 27.62 58.88 -2.35
C GLU A 349 26.78 59.45 -1.21
#